data_AF-A0A966URS8-F1
#
_entry.id   AF-A0A966URS8-F1
#
_cell.length_a   1.000
_cell.length_b   1.000
_cell.length_c   1.000
_cell.angle_alpha   90.00
_cell.angle_beta   90.00
_cell.angle_gamma   90.00
#
_symmetry.space_group_name_H-M   'P 1'
#
loop_
_entity.id
_entity.type
_entity.pdbx_description
1 polymer ?
#
loop_
_entity_poly.entity_id
_entity_poly.type
_entity_poly.pdbx_seq_one_letter_code
_entity_poly.pdbx_strand_id
1 'polypeptide(L)'
;MNNSESKLISAVLKDKQAHVMLQANVEGILKTHLDVWQFIRKYYEHNATVPPVELVLEKFRDFEIADGVGSTKHHLEELQAEYLVNSLKDILRSAATDVQGGLGVEALETLITKTAELRKNTAAIRDIDVTDLDSAVAYFENLKKQQEAGALGIKTGLPGFDNYLP
;
A
#
# COMPACT_ATOMS: atom_id res chain seq x y z
N MET A 1 20.08 -11.99 7.49
CA MET A 1 19.16 -10.89 7.16
C MET A 1 18.04 -11.49 6.36
N ASN A 2 16.81 -11.44 6.85
CA ASN A 2 15.68 -12.10 6.19
C ASN A 2 15.45 -11.40 4.86
N ASN A 3 15.69 -12.09 3.74
CA ASN A 3 15.54 -11.49 2.43
C ASN A 3 14.06 -11.57 1.98
N SER A 4 13.18 -10.97 2.78
CA SER A 4 11.72 -10.97 2.59
C SER A 4 11.36 -10.37 1.23
N GLU A 5 12.12 -9.35 0.79
CA GLU A 5 11.98 -8.74 -0.54
C GLU A 5 12.37 -9.69 -1.67
N SER A 6 13.52 -10.39 -1.61
CA SER A 6 13.85 -11.37 -2.66
C SER A 6 12.88 -12.54 -2.69
N LYS A 7 12.36 -12.98 -1.53
CA LYS A 7 11.29 -13.98 -1.48
C LYS A 7 10.05 -13.47 -2.19
N LEU A 8 9.60 -12.24 -1.91
CA LEU A 8 8.44 -11.65 -2.58
C LEU A 8 8.64 -11.56 -4.11
N ILE A 9 9.77 -11.02 -4.57
CA ILE A 9 10.06 -10.91 -6.01
C ILE A 9 10.14 -12.30 -6.65
N SER A 10 10.76 -13.27 -5.99
CA SER A 10 10.84 -14.65 -6.48
C SER A 10 9.45 -15.30 -6.58
N ALA A 11 8.56 -15.05 -5.60
CA ALA A 11 7.18 -15.51 -5.64
C ALA A 11 6.42 -14.90 -6.83
N VAL A 12 6.58 -13.60 -7.08
CA VAL A 12 5.92 -12.91 -8.20
C VAL A 12 6.35 -13.49 -9.55
N LEU A 13 7.64 -13.77 -9.72
CA LEU A 13 8.18 -14.37 -10.94
C LEU A 13 7.66 -15.80 -11.17
N LYS A 14 7.45 -16.57 -10.08
CA LYS A 14 6.95 -17.94 -10.11
C LYS A 14 5.43 -18.01 -10.35
N ASP A 15 4.66 -17.27 -9.56
CA ASP A 15 3.19 -17.28 -9.58
C ASP A 15 2.62 -16.44 -10.73
N LYS A 16 3.44 -15.57 -11.33
CA LYS A 16 3.05 -14.60 -12.38
C LYS A 16 1.97 -13.62 -11.92
N GLN A 17 1.90 -13.33 -10.62
CA GLN A 17 0.88 -12.49 -10.00
C GLN A 17 1.33 -11.02 -9.82
N ALA A 18 1.82 -10.38 -10.88
CA ALA A 18 2.26 -8.97 -10.80
C ALA A 18 1.15 -7.99 -10.42
N HIS A 19 -0.12 -8.31 -10.69
CA HIS A 19 -1.26 -7.48 -10.32
C HIS A 19 -1.42 -7.31 -8.80
N VAL A 20 -1.08 -8.33 -8.01
CA VAL A 20 -1.15 -8.28 -6.53
C VAL A 20 -0.18 -7.22 -6.00
N MET A 21 1.02 -7.16 -6.59
CA MET A 21 2.04 -6.16 -6.25
C MET A 21 1.63 -4.74 -6.65
N LEU A 22 0.97 -4.58 -7.81
CA LEU A 22 0.48 -3.29 -8.29
C LEU A 22 -0.63 -2.73 -7.39
N GLN A 23 -1.54 -3.58 -6.93
CA GLN A 23 -2.59 -3.21 -5.98
C GLN A 23 -2.02 -2.82 -4.61
N ALA A 24 -0.89 -3.42 -4.22
CA ALA A 24 -0.29 -3.22 -2.91
C ALA A 24 0.52 -1.93 -2.75
N ASN A 25 0.74 -1.17 -3.81
CA ASN A 25 1.68 -0.05 -3.81
C ASN A 25 3.06 -0.43 -3.23
N VAL A 26 3.61 -1.58 -3.63
CA VAL A 26 4.87 -2.12 -3.10
C VAL A 26 6.08 -1.18 -3.24
N GLU A 27 6.02 -0.20 -4.14
CA GLU A 27 7.08 0.78 -4.36
C GLU A 27 7.38 1.62 -3.12
N GLY A 28 6.37 1.90 -2.28
CA GLY A 28 6.56 2.63 -1.02
C GLY A 28 7.10 1.76 0.13
N ILE A 29 7.13 0.43 -0.06
CA ILE A 29 7.47 -0.56 0.97
C ILE A 29 8.86 -1.15 0.72
N LEU A 30 9.17 -1.44 -0.55
CA LEU A 30 10.46 -1.98 -0.98
C LEU A 30 11.59 -0.97 -0.71
N LYS A 31 12.65 -1.42 -0.06
CA LYS A 31 13.85 -0.62 0.22
C LYS A 31 15.02 -1.01 -0.68
N THR A 32 15.23 -2.30 -0.90
CA THR A 32 16.46 -2.81 -1.55
C THR A 32 16.24 -3.33 -2.97
N HIS A 33 15.06 -3.87 -3.27
CA HIS A 33 14.75 -4.50 -4.57
C HIS A 33 13.78 -3.67 -5.44
N LEU A 34 13.74 -2.35 -5.21
CA LEU A 34 12.84 -1.44 -5.93
C LEU A 34 13.15 -1.40 -7.43
N ASP A 35 14.42 -1.43 -7.79
CA ASP A 35 14.92 -1.45 -9.17
C ASP A 35 14.51 -2.72 -9.93
N VAL A 36 14.60 -3.88 -9.27
CA VAL A 36 14.15 -5.16 -9.81
C VAL A 36 12.63 -5.14 -10.06
N TRP A 37 11.86 -4.65 -9.09
CA TRP A 37 10.41 -4.49 -9.24
C TRP A 37 10.05 -3.52 -10.37
N GLN A 38 10.71 -2.36 -10.46
CA GLN A 38 10.47 -1.39 -11.54
C GLN A 38 10.73 -1.99 -12.93
N PHE A 39 11.73 -2.86 -13.07
CA PHE A 39 11.96 -3.59 -14.31
C PHE A 39 10.80 -4.55 -14.62
N ILE A 40 10.40 -5.35 -13.64
CA ILE A 40 9.28 -6.30 -13.77
C ILE A 40 7.99 -5.56 -14.16
N ARG A 41 7.69 -4.45 -13.48
CA ARG A 41 6.53 -3.60 -13.75
C ARG A 41 6.54 -3.08 -15.18
N LYS A 42 7.64 -2.47 -15.63
CA LYS A 42 7.75 -1.95 -17.01
C LYS A 42 7.58 -3.06 -18.05
N TYR A 43 8.19 -4.21 -17.81
CA TYR A 43 8.05 -5.36 -18.70
C TYR A 43 6.58 -5.84 -18.75
N TYR A 44 5.91 -5.90 -17.60
CA TYR A 44 4.50 -6.28 -17.49
C TYR A 44 3.56 -5.26 -18.17
N GLU A 45 3.80 -3.96 -18.02
CA GLU A 45 3.01 -2.91 -18.67
C GLU A 45 3.10 -2.98 -20.21
N HIS A 46 4.27 -3.32 -20.75
CA HIS A 46 4.46 -3.44 -22.20
C HIS A 46 3.97 -4.76 -22.79
N ASN A 47 4.13 -5.88 -22.06
CA ASN A 47 3.94 -7.22 -22.62
C ASN A 47 2.73 -7.96 -21.99
N ALA A 48 2.04 -7.36 -21.02
CA ALA A 48 0.98 -7.96 -20.22
C ALA A 48 1.35 -9.31 -19.56
N THR A 49 2.65 -9.58 -19.42
CA THR A 49 3.19 -10.81 -18.85
C THR A 49 4.41 -10.50 -18.00
N VAL A 50 4.65 -11.33 -16.99
CA VAL A 50 5.81 -11.21 -16.10
C VAL A 50 7.06 -11.66 -16.87
N PRO A 51 8.22 -10.97 -16.74
CA PRO A 51 9.44 -11.38 -17.41
C PRO A 51 9.89 -12.77 -16.96
N PRO A 52 10.56 -13.54 -17.84
CA PRO A 52 11.21 -14.78 -17.45
C PRO A 52 12.26 -14.53 -16.37
N VAL A 53 12.41 -15.51 -15.48
CA VAL A 53 13.40 -15.48 -14.39
C VAL A 53 14.82 -15.25 -14.92
N GLU A 54 15.18 -15.92 -16.01
CA GLU A 54 16.48 -15.80 -16.67
C GLU A 54 16.78 -14.36 -17.11
N LEU A 55 15.78 -13.66 -17.64
CA LEU A 55 15.93 -12.26 -18.07
C LEU A 55 16.19 -11.32 -16.89
N VAL A 56 15.59 -11.62 -15.74
CA VAL A 56 15.81 -10.84 -14.51
C VAL A 56 17.23 -11.09 -13.99
N LEU A 57 17.69 -12.35 -13.94
CA LEU A 57 19.05 -12.70 -13.51
C LEU A 57 20.14 -12.13 -14.42
N GLU A 58 19.90 -12.13 -15.74
CA GLU A 58 20.85 -11.55 -16.71
C GLU A 58 21.05 -10.05 -16.46
N LYS A 59 19.95 -9.35 -16.15
CA LYS A 59 19.95 -7.91 -15.90
C LYS A 59 20.42 -7.55 -14.49
N PHE A 60 20.08 -8.36 -13.49
CA PHE A 60 20.39 -8.15 -12.08
C PHE A 60 21.18 -9.35 -11.57
N ARG A 61 22.50 -9.32 -11.77
CA ARG A 61 23.40 -10.42 -11.37
C ARG A 61 23.48 -10.63 -9.87
N ASP A 62 23.20 -9.58 -9.10
CA ASP A 62 23.21 -9.60 -7.63
C ASP A 62 21.87 -10.10 -7.05
N PHE A 63 20.87 -10.37 -7.90
CA PHE A 63 19.58 -10.88 -7.45
C PHE A 63 19.62 -12.40 -7.28
N GLU A 64 19.51 -12.85 -6.04
CA GLU A 64 19.38 -14.27 -5.72
C GLU A 64 17.89 -14.66 -5.63
N ILE A 65 17.52 -15.71 -6.37
CA ILE A 65 16.18 -16.26 -6.30
C ILE A 65 16.08 -17.13 -5.05
N ALA A 66 15.03 -16.90 -4.27
CA ALA A 66 14.70 -17.80 -3.17
C ALA A 66 14.04 -19.06 -3.72
N ASP A 67 14.52 -20.24 -3.32
CA ASP A 67 13.86 -21.52 -3.61
C ASP A 67 12.73 -21.80 -2.63
N GLY A 68 11.73 -22.58 -3.06
CA GLY A 68 10.66 -23.06 -2.17
C GLY A 68 9.71 -21.98 -1.66
N VAL A 69 9.57 -20.88 -2.41
CA VAL A 69 8.75 -19.73 -2.02
C VAL A 69 7.26 -20.08 -1.99
N GLY A 70 6.56 -19.58 -0.96
CA GLY A 70 5.11 -19.64 -0.83
C GLY A 70 4.39 -18.68 -1.80
N SER A 71 3.10 -18.44 -1.59
CA SER A 71 2.34 -17.57 -2.49
C SER A 71 2.81 -16.12 -2.40
N THR A 72 2.67 -15.40 -3.52
CA THR A 72 2.96 -13.97 -3.61
C THR A 72 2.23 -13.18 -2.50
N LYS A 73 0.96 -13.50 -2.21
CA LYS A 73 0.17 -12.86 -1.15
C LYS A 73 0.78 -13.04 0.24
N HIS A 74 1.21 -14.26 0.59
CA HIS A 74 1.77 -14.55 1.91
C HIS A 74 3.04 -13.72 2.17
N HIS A 75 3.97 -13.69 1.21
CA HIS A 75 5.22 -12.93 1.39
C HIS A 75 5.01 -11.41 1.31
N LEU A 76 3.95 -10.97 0.64
CA LEU A 76 3.56 -9.57 0.64
C LEU A 76 3.06 -9.13 2.02
N GLU A 77 2.20 -9.92 2.65
CA GLU A 77 1.72 -9.69 4.01
C GLU A 77 2.87 -9.72 5.03
N GLU A 78 3.81 -10.65 4.86
CA GLU A 78 5.04 -10.74 5.68
C GLU A 78 5.88 -9.46 5.54
N LEU A 79 6.15 -9.00 4.31
CA LEU A 79 6.91 -7.79 4.06
C LEU A 79 6.21 -6.54 4.61
N GLN A 80 4.89 -6.45 4.49
CA GLN A 80 4.10 -5.35 5.03
C GLN A 80 4.16 -5.31 6.56
N ALA A 81 4.01 -6.45 7.22
CA ALA A 81 4.11 -6.54 8.67
C ALA A 81 5.51 -6.12 9.15
N GLU A 82 6.56 -6.59 8.47
CA GLU A 82 7.94 -6.19 8.75
C GLU A 82 8.14 -4.68 8.55
N TYR A 83 7.67 -4.11 7.44
CA TYR A 83 7.74 -2.69 7.15
C TYR A 83 6.99 -1.85 8.21
N LEU A 84 5.80 -2.28 8.62
CA LEU A 84 5.00 -1.60 9.64
C LEU A 84 5.75 -1.54 10.97
N VAL A 85 6.28 -2.67 11.42
CA VAL A 85 6.99 -2.75 12.70
C VAL A 85 8.27 -1.91 12.66
N ASN A 86 9.04 -1.99 11.57
CA ASN A 86 10.29 -1.23 11.43
C ASN A 86 10.03 0.28 11.34
N SER A 87 9.05 0.70 10.53
CA SER A 87 8.67 2.10 10.41
C SER A 87 8.15 2.66 11.72
N LEU A 88 7.35 1.89 12.47
CA LEU A 88 6.87 2.30 13.78
C LEU A 88 8.01 2.46 14.79
N LYS A 89 8.99 1.55 14.80
CA LYS A 89 10.19 1.68 15.65
C LYS A 89 10.98 2.95 15.32
N ASP A 90 11.16 3.26 14.04
CA ASP A 90 11.85 4.48 13.62
C ASP A 90 11.09 5.74 14.01
N ILE A 91 9.78 5.77 13.81
CA ILE A 91 8.90 6.87 14.23
C ILE A 91 9.01 7.12 15.74
N LEU A 92 8.91 6.05 16.56
CA LEU A 92 9.00 6.15 18.00
C LEU A 92 10.39 6.61 18.46
N ARG A 93 11.45 6.16 17.80
CA ARG A 93 12.83 6.58 18.11
C ARG A 93 13.07 8.06 17.79
N SER A 94 12.58 8.53 16.65
CA SER A 94 12.62 9.96 16.30
C SER A 94 11.83 10.78 17.32
N ALA A 95 10.58 10.41 17.59
CA ALA A 95 9.74 11.14 18.55
C ALA A 95 10.34 11.17 19.97
N ALA A 96 10.96 10.07 20.42
CA ALA A 96 11.66 10.04 21.71
C ALA A 96 12.84 11.02 21.75
N THR A 97 13.58 11.15 20.64
CA THR A 97 14.69 12.10 20.51
C THR A 97 14.19 13.54 20.57
N ASP A 98 13.11 13.84 19.85
CA ASP A 98 12.51 15.18 19.78
C ASP A 98 11.92 15.60 21.14
N VAL A 99 11.25 14.67 21.84
CA VAL A 99 10.73 14.91 23.20
C VAL A 99 11.87 15.14 24.19
N GLN A 100 12.96 14.39 24.12
CA GLN A 100 14.15 14.61 24.96
C GLN A 100 14.82 15.96 24.66
N GLY A 101 14.76 16.43 23.41
CA GLY A 101 15.22 17.75 22.99
C GLY A 101 14.31 18.91 23.39
N GLY A 102 13.16 18.65 24.03
CA GLY A 102 12.19 19.68 24.41
C GLY A 102 11.23 20.09 23.28
N LEU A 103 11.26 19.41 22.14
CA LEU A 103 10.46 19.70 20.94
C LEU A 103 9.13 18.93 20.95
N GLY A 104 8.38 18.99 22.06
CA GLY A 104 7.20 18.15 22.27
C GLY A 104 6.07 18.37 21.26
N VAL A 105 5.87 19.61 20.80
CA VAL A 105 4.83 19.95 19.80
C VAL A 105 5.21 19.40 18.41
N GLU A 106 6.47 19.59 18.01
CA GLU A 106 7.00 19.09 16.73
C GLU A 106 7.04 17.55 16.69
N ALA A 107 7.35 16.92 17.82
CA ALA A 107 7.28 15.47 17.98
C ALA A 107 5.85 14.95 17.75
N LEU A 108 4.84 15.63 18.30
CA LEU A 108 3.43 15.26 18.12
C LEU A 108 2.99 15.41 16.66
N GLU A 109 3.33 16.51 16.00
CA GLU A 109 3.01 16.73 14.57
C GLU A 109 3.69 15.69 13.68
N THR A 110 4.95 15.37 13.97
CA THR A 110 5.71 14.34 13.26
C THR A 110 5.08 12.96 13.46
N LEU A 111 4.66 12.62 14.68
CA LEU A 111 3.95 11.36 14.97
C LEU A 111 2.66 11.27 14.15
N ILE A 112 1.82 12.31 14.17
CA ILE A 112 0.55 12.34 13.43
C ILE A 112 0.80 12.15 11.93
N THR A 113 1.74 12.90 11.37
CA THR A 113 2.05 12.86 9.93
C THR A 113 2.57 11.48 9.52
N LYS A 114 3.60 10.97 10.21
CA LYS A 114 4.22 9.70 9.84
C LYS A 114 3.32 8.50 10.08
N THR A 115 2.47 8.52 11.10
CA THR A 115 1.49 7.45 11.32
C THR A 115 0.37 7.47 10.27
N ALA A 116 -0.04 8.65 9.80
CA ALA A 116 -0.99 8.77 8.69
C ALA A 116 -0.40 8.21 7.38
N GLU A 117 0.85 8.54 7.06
CA GLU A 117 1.57 7.99 5.91
C GLU A 117 1.72 6.46 6.00
N LEU A 118 2.11 5.96 7.17
CA LEU A 118 2.25 4.52 7.42
C LEU A 118 0.91 3.79 7.21
N ARG A 119 -0.18 4.37 7.70
CA ARG A 119 -1.53 3.83 7.48
C ARG A 119 -1.88 3.82 6.00
N LYS A 120 -1.58 4.88 5.24
CA LYS A 120 -1.84 4.94 3.79
C LYS A 120 -1.11 3.82 3.03
N ASN A 121 0.16 3.58 3.35
CA ASN A 121 0.98 2.56 2.68
C ASN A 121 0.60 1.13 3.07
N THR A 122 0.02 0.92 4.26
CA THR A 122 -0.39 -0.41 4.73
C THR A 122 -1.87 -0.71 4.41
N ALA A 123 -2.72 0.31 4.25
CA ALA A 123 -4.16 0.14 4.08
C ALA A 123 -4.59 -0.30 2.67
N ALA A 124 -3.72 -0.18 1.65
CA ALA A 124 -4.07 -0.50 0.26
C ALA A 124 -4.52 -1.96 0.02
N ILE A 125 -4.28 -2.88 0.99
CA ILE A 125 -4.65 -4.30 0.89
C ILE A 125 -5.51 -4.82 2.06
N ARG A 126 -5.97 -3.96 2.97
CA ARG A 126 -7.09 -4.36 3.85
C ARG A 126 -8.39 -4.27 3.05
N ASP A 127 -8.63 -5.29 2.22
CA ASP A 127 -9.89 -5.61 1.55
C ASP A 127 -10.63 -4.42 0.93
N ILE A 128 -10.36 -4.13 -0.34
CA ILE A 128 -11.50 -3.92 -1.25
C ILE A 128 -11.92 -5.32 -1.66
N ASP A 129 -12.66 -5.99 -0.80
CA ASP A 129 -13.34 -7.22 -1.18
C ASP A 129 -14.41 -6.82 -2.20
N VAL A 130 -14.15 -7.11 -3.48
CA VAL A 130 -15.07 -6.76 -4.59
C VAL A 130 -16.40 -7.50 -4.45
N THR A 131 -16.48 -8.50 -3.55
CA THR A 131 -17.70 -9.22 -3.19
C THR A 131 -18.42 -8.69 -1.94
N ASP A 132 -17.91 -7.65 -1.28
CA ASP A 132 -18.60 -7.01 -0.16
C ASP A 132 -19.72 -6.08 -0.66
N LEU A 133 -20.75 -6.72 -1.22
CA LEU A 133 -21.99 -6.08 -1.61
C LEU A 133 -22.68 -5.42 -0.41
N ASP A 134 -22.47 -5.94 0.80
CA ASP A 134 -23.11 -5.46 2.02
C ASP A 134 -22.58 -4.08 2.42
N SER A 135 -21.28 -3.81 2.31
CA SER A 135 -20.74 -2.47 2.57
C SER A 135 -21.12 -1.46 1.47
N ALA A 136 -21.22 -1.89 0.21
CA ALA A 136 -21.75 -1.06 -0.88
C ALA A 136 -23.24 -0.71 -0.65
N VAL A 137 -24.07 -1.69 -0.30
CA VAL A 137 -25.49 -1.48 0.02
C VAL A 137 -25.63 -0.58 1.24
N ALA A 138 -24.86 -0.80 2.31
CA ALA A 138 -24.87 0.05 3.49
C ALA A 138 -24.47 1.50 3.19
N TYR A 139 -23.51 1.72 2.29
CA TYR A 139 -23.16 3.07 1.83
C TYR A 139 -24.34 3.73 1.09
N PHE A 140 -24.97 3.04 0.15
CA PHE A 140 -26.13 3.59 -0.58
C PHE A 140 -27.36 3.78 0.32
N GLU A 141 -27.60 2.92 1.29
CA GLU A 141 -28.66 3.10 2.28
C GLU A 141 -28.40 4.29 3.20
N ASN A 142 -27.16 4.45 3.67
CA ASN A 142 -26.78 5.62 4.45
C ASN A 142 -26.84 6.91 3.63
N LEU A 143 -26.43 6.87 2.35
CA LEU A 143 -26.57 8.00 1.44
C LEU A 143 -28.04 8.36 1.23
N LYS A 144 -28.91 7.37 1.04
CA LYS A 144 -30.37 7.58 0.93
C LYS A 144 -30.95 8.20 2.21
N LYS A 145 -30.57 7.70 3.39
CA LYS A 145 -30.99 8.28 4.67
C LYS A 145 -30.47 9.72 4.86
N GLN A 146 -29.25 10.02 4.41
CA GLN A 146 -28.69 11.37 4.46
C GLN A 146 -29.33 12.32 3.45
N GLN A 147 -29.71 11.82 2.26
CA GLN A 147 -30.53 12.55 1.29
C GLN A 147 -31.92 12.87 1.84
N GLU A 148 -32.59 11.89 2.46
CA GLU A 148 -33.88 12.07 3.13
C GLU A 148 -33.78 13.03 4.31
N ALA A 149 -32.64 13.06 5.01
CA ALA A 149 -32.35 14.02 6.08
C ALA A 149 -31.88 15.40 5.58
N GLY A 150 -31.75 15.61 4.25
CA GLY A 150 -31.36 16.89 3.65
C GLY A 150 -29.91 17.32 3.90
N ALA A 151 -29.04 16.37 4.27
CA ALA A 151 -27.65 16.57 4.67
C ALA A 151 -26.66 16.10 3.58
N LEU A 152 -27.02 16.32 2.32
CA LEU A 152 -26.15 16.00 1.20
C LEU A 152 -25.12 17.12 1.02
N GLY A 153 -23.85 16.78 1.24
CA GLY A 153 -22.71 17.67 0.99
C GLY A 153 -22.62 18.90 1.91
N ILE A 154 -21.60 19.71 1.66
CA ILE A 154 -21.48 21.06 2.24
C ILE A 154 -22.27 21.99 1.32
N LYS A 155 -23.41 22.51 1.81
CA LYS A 155 -24.28 23.40 1.02
C LYS A 155 -23.52 24.65 0.59
N THR A 156 -23.58 24.94 -0.71
CA THR A 156 -22.92 26.12 -1.28
C THR A 156 -23.71 27.39 -1.02
N GLY A 157 -25.00 27.28 -0.66
CA GLY A 157 -25.90 28.41 -0.41
C GLY A 157 -26.46 29.02 -1.70
N LEU A 158 -26.20 28.41 -2.85
CA LEU A 158 -26.67 28.85 -4.17
C LEU A 158 -27.78 27.92 -4.66
N PRO A 159 -29.03 28.41 -4.85
CA PRO A 159 -30.19 27.58 -5.21
C PRO A 159 -30.04 26.83 -6.54
N GLY A 160 -29.20 27.33 -7.46
CA GLY A 160 -28.96 26.69 -8.75
C GLY A 160 -27.96 25.53 -8.69
N PHE A 161 -27.13 25.45 -7.66
CA PHE A 161 -26.12 24.39 -7.51
C PHE A 161 -26.62 23.32 -6.53
N ASP A 162 -27.16 23.72 -5.38
CA ASP A 162 -27.61 22.80 -4.34
C ASP A 162 -28.87 21.98 -4.74
N ASN A 163 -29.61 22.42 -5.77
CA ASN A 163 -30.78 21.68 -6.29
C ASN A 163 -30.42 20.63 -7.36
N TYR A 164 -29.22 20.69 -7.94
CA TYR A 164 -28.84 19.88 -9.11
C TYR A 164 -27.55 19.08 -8.93
N LEU A 165 -26.77 19.39 -7.90
CA LEU A 165 -25.63 18.57 -7.49
C LEU A 165 -26.03 17.70 -6.29
N PRO A 166 -25.70 16.41 -6.30
CA PRO A 166 -25.72 15.62 -5.09
C PRO A 166 -24.62 16.12 -4.13
#